data_AF-A0A1C6H031-F1
#
_entry.id   AF-A0A1C6H031-F1
#
_cell.length_a   1.000
_cell.length_b   1.000
_cell.length_c   1.000
_cell.angle_alpha   90.00
_cell.angle_beta   90.00
_cell.angle_gamma   90.00
#
_symmetry.space_group_name_H-M   'P 1'
#
loop_
_entity.id
_entity.type
_entity.pdbx_description
1 polymer ?
#
loop_
_entity_poly.entity_id
_entity_poly.type
_entity_poly.pdbx_seq_one_letter_code
_entity_poly.pdbx_strand_id
1 'polypeptide(L)'
;MPENELKMIFSKNLNHYLSESGENQVEVAKKLGISISTFSSWCTGQRMPRMDKIEMLANYFGIEKSDLIEDSIDKSKSNQAFFRLKKGLEPYNIDSDDADFILDVFKAHKKRNED
;
A
#
# COMPACT_ATOMS: atom_id res chain seq x y z
N MET A 1 9.61 -1.82 11.63
CA MET A 1 9.68 -0.76 10.61
C MET A 1 10.20 0.51 11.29
N PRO A 2 11.33 1.09 10.86
CA PRO A 2 11.81 2.37 11.36
C PRO A 2 10.78 3.48 11.17
N GLU A 3 10.62 4.36 12.16
CA GLU A 3 9.59 5.43 12.18
C GLU A 3 9.60 6.32 10.93
N ASN A 4 10.78 6.55 10.36
CA ASN A 4 10.95 7.36 9.15
C ASN A 4 10.36 6.69 7.89
N GLU A 5 10.38 5.37 7.81
CA GLU A 5 9.82 4.63 6.68
C GLU A 5 8.30 4.71 6.68
N LEU A 6 7.67 4.57 7.85
CA LEU A 6 6.22 4.72 8.00
C LEU A 6 5.75 6.14 7.63
N LYS A 7 6.49 7.17 8.04
CA LYS A 7 6.21 8.57 7.64
C LYS A 7 6.28 8.77 6.13
N MET A 8 7.24 8.12 5.47
CA MET A 8 7.39 8.20 4.02
C MET A 8 6.29 7.46 3.26
N ILE A 9 5.88 6.29 3.75
CA ILE A 9 4.74 5.56 3.20
C ILE A 9 3.47 6.40 3.32
N PHE A 10 3.23 6.94 4.52
CA PHE A 10 2.07 7.76 4.77
C PHE A 10 2.02 9.02 3.90
N SER A 11 3.12 9.77 3.84
CA SER A 11 3.18 10.98 3.04
C SER A 11 2.97 10.69 1.55
N LYS A 12 3.53 9.59 1.05
CA LYS A 12 3.33 9.15 -0.33
C LYS A 12 1.87 8.78 -0.62
N ASN A 13 1.24 7.96 0.22
CA ASN A 13 -0.14 7.53 0.04
C ASN A 13 -1.10 8.72 0.17
N LEU A 14 -0.89 9.62 1.13
CA LEU A 14 -1.69 10.83 1.28
C LEU A 14 -1.63 11.71 0.00
N ASN A 15 -0.44 11.91 -0.58
CA ASN A 15 -0.30 12.67 -1.83
C ASN A 15 -0.92 11.96 -3.04
N HIS A 16 -0.93 10.63 -3.05
CA HIS A 16 -1.63 9.85 -4.07
C HIS A 16 -3.13 10.13 -4.03
N TYR A 17 -3.77 10.00 -2.86
CA TYR A 17 -5.21 10.25 -2.72
C TYR A 17 -5.61 11.73 -2.92
N LEU A 18 -4.73 12.67 -2.55
CA LEU A 18 -4.91 14.08 -2.93
C LEU A 18 -4.96 14.24 -4.46
N SER A 19 -4.03 13.61 -5.17
CA SER A 19 -3.99 13.67 -6.64
C SER A 19 -5.21 13.00 -7.29
N GLU A 20 -5.67 11.87 -6.75
CA GLU A 20 -6.88 11.19 -7.25
C GLU A 20 -8.16 11.97 -6.98
N SER A 21 -8.24 12.69 -5.85
CA SER A 21 -9.39 13.54 -5.51
C SER A 21 -9.50 14.78 -6.41
N GLY A 22 -8.40 15.18 -7.08
CA GLY A 22 -8.32 16.42 -7.85
C GLY A 22 -8.25 17.69 -7.00
N GLU A 23 -8.10 17.56 -5.69
CA GLU A 23 -8.07 18.69 -4.74
C GLU A 23 -6.65 19.01 -4.29
N ASN A 24 -6.40 20.30 -4.02
CA ASN A 24 -5.10 20.72 -3.50
C ASN A 24 -5.05 20.66 -1.96
N GLN A 25 -3.83 20.67 -1.41
CA GLN A 25 -3.58 20.62 0.04
C GLN A 25 -4.34 21.71 0.83
N VAL A 26 -4.51 22.89 0.24
CA VAL A 26 -5.14 24.04 0.90
C VAL A 26 -6.65 23.81 1.05
N GLU A 27 -7.29 23.27 0.02
CA GLU A 27 -8.72 22.95 0.03
C GLU A 27 -9.05 21.86 1.04
N VAL A 28 -8.30 20.75 1.01
CA VAL A 28 -8.51 19.63 1.94
C VAL A 28 -8.24 20.06 3.39
N ALA A 29 -7.16 20.81 3.63
CA ALA A 29 -6.85 21.34 4.96
C ALA A 29 -8.00 22.22 5.49
N LYS A 30 -8.54 23.12 4.66
CA LYS A 30 -9.68 23.97 5.02
C LYS A 30 -10.94 23.16 5.32
N LYS A 31 -11.30 22.19 4.46
CA LYS A 31 -12.48 21.35 4.64
C LYS A 31 -12.43 20.51 5.92
N LEU A 32 -11.24 20.05 6.28
CA LEU A 32 -11.01 19.23 7.48
C LEU A 32 -10.73 20.05 8.74
N GLY A 33 -10.72 21.39 8.65
CA GLY A 33 -10.40 22.26 9.78
C GLY A 33 -8.96 22.10 10.29
N ILE A 34 -8.03 21.70 9.43
CA ILE A 34 -6.60 21.53 9.73
C ILE A 34 -5.84 22.75 9.21
N SER A 35 -4.84 23.22 9.96
CA SER A 35 -3.96 24.28 9.45
C SER A 35 -3.14 23.78 8.26
N ILE A 36 -2.97 24.63 7.25
CA ILE A 36 -2.23 24.30 6.02
C ILE A 36 -0.81 23.82 6.35
N SER A 37 -0.14 24.45 7.32
CA SER A 37 1.20 24.05 7.76
C SER A 37 1.23 22.64 8.34
N THR A 38 0.23 22.26 9.13
CA THR A 38 0.12 20.92 9.70
C THR A 38 -0.12 19.88 8.60
N PHE A 39 -1.06 20.15 7.71
CA PHE A 39 -1.35 19.24 6.60
C PHE A 39 -0.14 19.07 5.66
N SER A 40 0.55 20.17 5.34
CA SER A 40 1.78 20.14 4.54
C SER A 40 2.91 19.35 5.22
N SER A 41 3.04 19.44 6.55
CA SER A 41 4.02 18.63 7.30
C SER A 41 3.75 17.12 7.21
N TRP A 42 2.49 16.73 6.97
CA TRP A 42 2.11 15.34 6.73
C TRP A 42 2.39 14.93 5.28
N CYS A 43 2.04 15.78 4.31
CA CYS A 43 2.34 15.54 2.89
C CYS A 43 3.85 15.44 2.59
N THR A 44 4.69 16.08 3.40
CA THR A 44 6.16 16.04 3.26
C THR A 44 6.83 14.95 4.10
N GLY A 45 6.06 14.23 4.94
CA GLY A 45 6.60 13.21 5.84
C GLY A 45 7.40 13.75 7.03
N GLN A 46 7.41 15.07 7.25
CA GLN A 46 8.08 15.69 8.40
C GLN A 46 7.44 15.26 9.73
N ARG A 47 6.11 15.10 9.73
CA ARG A 47 5.33 14.68 10.90
C ARG A 47 4.32 13.62 10.51
N MET A 48 4.05 12.72 11.44
CA MET A 48 2.96 11.75 11.31
C MET A 48 1.71 12.30 12.01
N PRO A 49 0.52 12.26 11.38
CA PRO A 49 -0.73 12.53 12.08
C PRO A 49 -1.00 11.50 13.17
N ARG A 50 -1.77 11.91 14.18
CA ARG A 50 -2.32 11.02 15.20
C ARG A 50 -3.42 10.15 14.60
N MET A 51 -3.75 9.03 15.24
CA MET A 51 -4.67 8.02 14.70
C MET A 51 -6.08 8.58 14.40
N ASP A 52 -6.57 9.52 15.22
CA ASP A 52 -7.83 10.24 14.99
C ASP A 52 -7.82 11.03 13.67
N LYS A 53 -6.66 11.62 13.32
CA LYS A 53 -6.50 12.35 12.06
C LYS A 53 -6.32 11.42 10.87
N ILE A 54 -5.68 10.27 11.05
CA ILE A 54 -5.61 9.22 10.01
C ILE A 54 -7.02 8.72 9.68
N GLU A 55 -7.84 8.44 10.70
CA GLU A 55 -9.23 8.02 10.52
C GLU A 55 -10.08 9.10 9.83
N MET A 56 -9.91 10.36 10.21
CA MET A 56 -10.58 11.47 9.56
C MET A 56 -10.21 11.59 8.07
N LEU A 57 -8.93 11.41 7.72
CA LEU A 57 -8.48 11.41 6.32
C LEU A 57 -9.03 10.21 5.56
N ALA A 58 -9.00 9.03 6.15
CA ALA A 58 -9.56 7.82 5.56
C ALA A 58 -11.05 7.99 5.22
N ASN A 59 -11.83 8.51 6.19
CA ASN A 59 -13.24 8.82 5.98
C ASN A 59 -13.46 9.90 4.92
N TYR A 60 -12.58 10.90 4.84
CA TYR A 60 -12.66 11.97 3.84
C TYR A 60 -12.47 11.45 2.41
N PHE A 61 -11.46 10.61 2.21
CA PHE A 61 -11.15 10.03 0.90
C PHE A 61 -11.99 8.78 0.58
N GLY A 62 -12.75 8.25 1.54
CA GLY A 62 -13.54 7.03 1.36
C GLY A 62 -12.68 5.76 1.27
N ILE A 63 -11.56 5.73 1.98
CA ILE A 63 -10.56 4.63 1.97
C ILE A 63 -10.39 4.03 3.36
N GLU A 64 -9.65 2.93 3.47
CA GLU A 64 -9.29 2.38 4.77
C GLU A 64 -8.04 3.06 5.37
N LYS A 65 -7.89 2.94 6.69
CA LYS A 65 -6.71 3.46 7.40
C LYS A 65 -5.43 2.75 6.95
N SER A 66 -5.53 1.45 6.65
CA SER A 66 -4.49 0.61 6.05
C SER A 66 -3.95 1.23 4.77
N ASP A 67 -4.80 1.77 3.90
CA ASP A 67 -4.37 2.39 2.65
C ASP A 67 -3.53 3.65 2.84
N LEU A 68 -3.62 4.32 3.99
CA LEU A 68 -2.76 5.45 4.33
C LEU A 68 -1.45 5.03 5.01
N ILE A 69 -1.40 3.90 5.72
CA ILE A 69 -0.25 3.54 6.57
C ILE A 69 0.57 2.35 6.04
N GLU A 70 -0.01 1.54 5.17
CA GLU A 70 0.63 0.38 4.57
C GLU A 70 1.23 0.73 3.22
N ASP A 71 2.36 0.11 2.89
CA ASP A 71 3.02 0.35 1.62
C ASP A 71 2.20 -0.28 0.48
N SER A 72 1.54 0.56 -0.31
CA SER A 72 0.83 0.16 -1.53
C SER A 72 1.79 -0.42 -2.59
N ILE A 73 3.10 -0.19 -2.47
CA ILE A 73 4.11 -0.83 -3.34
C ILE A 73 4.06 -2.36 -3.20
N ASP A 74 3.78 -2.88 -2.01
CA ASP A 74 3.70 -4.33 -1.79
C ASP A 74 2.40 -4.93 -2.36
N LYS A 75 1.31 -4.17 -2.39
CA LYS A 75 0.09 -4.53 -3.14
C LYS A 75 0.26 -4.42 -4.66
N SER A 76 1.36 -3.89 -5.22
CA SER A 76 1.50 -3.75 -6.69
C SER A 76 2.52 -4.71 -7.31
N LYS A 77 3.62 -5.04 -6.62
CA LYS A 77 4.66 -5.95 -7.15
C LYS A 77 4.39 -7.40 -6.79
N SER A 78 4.05 -7.68 -5.52
CA SER A 78 3.66 -9.01 -5.06
C SER A 78 2.38 -9.45 -5.78
N ASN A 79 1.45 -8.52 -6.02
CA ASN A 79 0.28 -8.79 -6.86
C ASN A 79 0.59 -8.92 -8.35
N GLN A 80 1.63 -8.30 -8.93
CA GLN A 80 1.90 -8.49 -10.36
C GLN A 80 2.44 -9.88 -10.70
N ALA A 81 3.41 -10.39 -9.92
CA ALA A 81 3.93 -11.73 -10.11
C ALA A 81 2.87 -12.78 -9.77
N PHE A 82 2.16 -12.58 -8.65
CA PHE A 82 1.06 -13.44 -8.24
C PHE A 82 -0.10 -13.43 -9.25
N PHE A 83 -0.50 -12.27 -9.76
CA PHE A 83 -1.58 -12.14 -10.76
C PHE A 83 -1.19 -12.80 -12.09
N ARG A 84 0.07 -12.63 -12.54
CA ARG A 84 0.58 -13.33 -13.72
C ARG A 84 0.57 -14.85 -13.54
N LEU A 85 1.03 -15.33 -12.39
CA LEU A 85 1.04 -16.75 -12.05
C LEU A 85 -0.39 -17.31 -11.99
N LYS A 86 -1.26 -16.65 -11.22
CA LYS A 86 -2.69 -17.02 -11.08
C LYS A 86 -3.39 -17.07 -12.42
N LYS A 87 -3.23 -16.02 -13.25
CA LYS A 87 -3.82 -15.95 -14.60
C LYS A 87 -3.29 -17.04 -15.52
N GLY A 88 -2.00 -17.37 -15.43
CA GLY A 88 -1.39 -18.45 -16.21
C GLY A 88 -1.89 -19.85 -15.82
N LEU A 89 -2.25 -20.04 -14.55
CA LEU A 89 -2.72 -21.32 -14.00
C LEU A 89 -4.23 -21.52 -14.06
N GLU A 90 -5.00 -20.45 -14.26
CA GLU A 90 -6.48 -20.46 -14.34
C GLU A 90 -7.06 -21.52 -15.31
N PRO A 91 -6.49 -21.75 -16.51
CA PRO A 91 -7.03 -22.76 -17.44
C PRO A 91 -6.84 -24.21 -16.99
N TYR A 92 -5.96 -24.47 -16.02
CA TYR A 92 -5.54 -25.82 -15.63
C TYR A 92 -6.33 -26.37 -14.45
N ASN A 93 -7.21 -25.59 -13.82
CA ASN A 93 -8.06 -26.01 -12.70
C ASN A 93 -7.27 -26.75 -11.59
N ILE A 94 -6.12 -26.18 -11.23
CA ILE A 94 -5.18 -26.67 -10.23
C ILE A 94 -5.90 -26.87 -8.89
N ASP A 95 -5.81 -28.08 -8.34
CA ASP A 95 -6.32 -28.40 -7.00
C ASP A 95 -5.22 -28.27 -5.92
N SER A 96 -5.53 -28.69 -4.69
CA SER A 96 -4.60 -28.61 -3.56
C SER A 96 -3.36 -29.49 -3.74
N ASP A 97 -3.53 -30.69 -4.31
CA ASP A 97 -2.44 -31.65 -4.45
C ASP A 97 -1.48 -31.20 -5.56
N ASP A 98 -2.02 -30.66 -6.65
CA ASP A 98 -1.25 -30.03 -7.72
C ASP A 98 -0.44 -28.82 -7.22
N ALA A 99 -1.06 -27.99 -6.37
CA ALA A 99 -0.41 -26.82 -5.79
C ALA A 99 0.78 -27.21 -4.90
N ASP A 100 0.62 -28.23 -4.06
CA ASP A 100 1.68 -28.75 -3.20
C ASP A 100 2.84 -29.31 -4.02
N PHE A 101 2.55 -30.07 -5.08
CA PHE A 101 3.57 -30.56 -6.00
C PHE A 101 4.37 -29.42 -6.67
N ILE A 102 3.68 -28.40 -7.19
CA ILE A 102 4.34 -27.23 -7.82
C ILE A 102 5.24 -26.50 -6.81
N LEU A 103 4.77 -26.34 -5.57
CA LEU A 103 5.55 -25.70 -4.51
C LEU A 103 6.82 -26.49 -4.20
N ASP A 104 6.74 -27.81 -4.13
CA ASP A 104 7.89 -28.65 -3.82
C ASP A 104 8.91 -28.70 -4.96
N VAL A 105 8.46 -28.74 -6.21
CA VAL A 105 9.34 -28.60 -7.39
C VAL A 105 10.06 -27.26 -7.37
N PHE A 106 9.34 -26.17 -7.08
CA PHE A 106 9.92 -24.83 -7.03
C PHE A 106 10.96 -24.69 -5.92
N LYS A 107 10.66 -25.17 -4.69
CA LYS A 107 11.61 -25.17 -3.56
C LYS A 107 12.88 -25.96 -3.89
N ALA A 108 12.73 -27.14 -4.52
CA ALA A 108 13.87 -27.98 -4.91
C ALA A 108 14.76 -27.30 -5.97
N HIS A 109 14.16 -26.62 -6.95
CA HIS A 109 14.90 -25.85 -7.95
C HIS A 109 15.67 -24.68 -7.31
N LYS A 110 15.02 -23.93 -6.43
CA LYS A 110 15.62 -22.81 -5.69
C LYS A 110 16.83 -23.23 -4.88
N LYS A 111 16.72 -24.34 -4.14
CA LYS A 111 17.80 -24.90 -3.32
C LYS A 111 19.02 -25.33 -4.13
N ARG A 112 18.84 -25.76 -5.39
CA ARG A 112 19.95 -26.17 -6.27
C ARG A 112 20.70 -25.01 -6.93
N ASN A 113 20.13 -23.81 -6.94
CA ASN A 113 20.72 -22.63 -7.58
C ASN A 113 21.29 -21.62 -6.57
N GLU A 114 21.23 -21.92 -5.27
CA GLU A 114 21.81 -21.11 -4.20
C GLU A 114 23.14 -21.69 -3.65
N ASP A 115 23.60 -22.84 -4.19
CA ASP A 115 24.93 -23.44 -4.03
C ASP A 115 25.78 -23.24 -5.31
#